data_AF-A0A5J4VLS1-F1
#
_entry.id   AF-A0A5J4VLS1-F1
#
_cell.length_a   1.000
_cell.length_b   1.000
_cell.length_c   1.000
_cell.angle_alpha   90.00
_cell.angle_beta   90.00
_cell.angle_gamma   90.00
#
_symmetry.space_group_name_H-M   'P 1'
#
loop_
_entity.id
_entity.type
_entity.pdbx_description
1 polymer ?
#
loop_
_entity_poly.entity_id
_entity_poly.type
_entity_poly.pdbx_seq_one_letter_code
_entity_poly.pdbx_strand_id
1 'polypeptide(L)'
;IAAELGRISISHCEFVWLTFTNSTAINLKQETFATSIVDTLFANITNNNGYGSAINGQLGSSGLIALEDVRLWRCVSDLGGGSIFVDLGIQSDSSSTTLKMLNCKITECTCKGQGGGIYLQGLCEVLNITRSYFDQNRALVDGPDSITPSDGLIRADIFFMILGILIFLILTIAQSETQIQSCKEEGKIRIENIREEVEGRIKVIRKGFKDWKWKQHINEDETNITNY
;
A
#
# COMPACT_ATOMS: atom_id res chain seq x y z
N ILE A 1 -22.65 -0.05 -0.58
CA ILE A 1 -24.13 0.07 -0.59
C ILE A 1 -24.52 0.69 -1.92
N ALA A 2 -25.38 0.03 -2.70
CA ALA A 2 -25.95 0.61 -3.91
C ALA A 2 -27.47 0.66 -3.73
N ALA A 3 -28.05 1.83 -3.92
CA ALA A 3 -29.47 2.06 -3.74
C ALA A 3 -30.05 2.74 -4.98
N GLU A 4 -31.05 2.09 -5.55
CA GLU A 4 -31.67 2.55 -6.80
C GLU A 4 -32.84 3.48 -6.53
N LEU A 5 -33.66 3.16 -5.53
CA LEU A 5 -34.91 3.84 -5.19
C LEU A 5 -35.05 3.96 -3.67
N GLY A 6 -35.70 5.03 -3.20
CA GLY A 6 -36.24 5.09 -1.85
C GLY A 6 -35.57 6.09 -0.90
N ARG A 7 -35.80 5.87 0.39
CA ARG A 7 -35.13 6.56 1.50
C ARG A 7 -34.04 5.67 2.07
N ILE A 8 -32.86 6.25 2.29
CA ILE A 8 -31.72 5.54 2.86
C ILE A 8 -31.34 6.20 4.16
N SER A 9 -31.16 5.40 5.20
CA SER A 9 -30.66 5.84 6.50
C SER A 9 -29.46 4.99 6.87
N ILE A 10 -28.32 5.64 7.07
CA ILE A 10 -27.07 5.01 7.50
C ILE A 10 -26.65 5.74 8.77
N SER A 11 -26.34 4.98 9.82
CA SER A 11 -25.97 5.58 11.10
C SER A 11 -24.99 4.70 11.84
N HIS A 12 -24.05 5.29 12.57
CA HIS A 12 -23.12 4.58 13.45
C HIS A 12 -22.31 3.49 12.71
N CYS A 13 -21.83 3.84 11.52
CA CYS A 13 -21.11 2.92 10.63
C CYS A 13 -19.66 3.37 10.40
N GLU A 14 -18.80 2.42 10.02
CA GLU A 14 -17.43 2.71 9.60
C GLU A 14 -17.11 1.99 8.28
N PHE A 15 -16.60 2.75 7.31
CA PHE A 15 -16.11 2.27 6.03
C PHE A 15 -14.63 2.61 5.93
N VAL A 16 -13.74 1.63 6.08
CA VAL A 16 -12.31 1.87 6.21
C VAL A 16 -11.51 0.93 5.32
N TRP A 17 -10.45 1.44 4.68
CA TRP A 17 -9.49 0.66 3.87
C TRP A 17 -10.14 -0.08 2.69
N LEU A 18 -11.02 0.62 1.96
CA LEU A 18 -11.75 0.08 0.82
C LEU A 18 -11.16 0.61 -0.49
N THR A 19 -11.04 -0.27 -1.48
CA THR A 19 -10.64 0.09 -2.84
C THR A 19 -11.71 -0.35 -3.83
N PHE A 20 -12.20 0.58 -4.61
CA PHE A 20 -13.17 0.36 -5.68
C PHE A 20 -12.57 0.71 -7.04
N THR A 21 -13.17 0.15 -8.09
CA THR A 21 -12.95 0.58 -9.47
C THR A 21 -14.32 0.93 -10.06
N ASN A 22 -14.48 2.16 -10.54
CA ASN A 22 -15.74 2.69 -11.08
C ASN A 22 -16.94 2.57 -10.10
N SER A 23 -16.70 2.56 -8.80
CA SER A 23 -17.75 2.38 -7.78
C SER A 23 -17.34 3.03 -6.45
N THR A 24 -18.22 3.04 -5.46
CA THR A 24 -18.05 3.81 -4.22
C THR A 24 -18.61 3.06 -3.02
N ALA A 25 -18.32 3.53 -1.81
CA ALA A 25 -18.90 2.93 -0.61
C ALA A 25 -20.43 3.09 -0.56
N ILE A 26 -20.97 4.25 -1.00
CA ILE A 26 -22.40 4.53 -1.09
C ILE A 26 -22.73 5.12 -2.47
N ASN A 27 -23.40 4.32 -3.31
CA ASN A 27 -23.82 4.70 -4.66
C ASN A 27 -25.33 4.96 -4.66
N LEU A 28 -25.74 6.22 -4.82
CA LEU A 28 -27.13 6.66 -4.86
C LEU A 28 -27.53 6.92 -6.31
N LYS A 29 -28.62 6.31 -6.78
CA LYS A 29 -29.13 6.54 -8.13
C LYS A 29 -30.28 7.55 -8.15
N GLN A 30 -30.68 7.92 -9.36
CA GLN A 30 -31.62 9.00 -9.65
C GLN A 30 -32.94 8.92 -8.88
N GLU A 31 -33.44 7.70 -8.61
CA GLU A 31 -34.71 7.51 -7.89
C GLU A 31 -34.55 7.50 -6.36
N THR A 32 -33.34 7.74 -5.85
CA THR A 32 -33.10 8.00 -4.43
C THR A 32 -33.48 9.43 -4.11
N PHE A 33 -34.59 9.62 -3.39
CA PHE A 33 -35.11 10.95 -3.09
C PHE A 33 -34.67 11.49 -1.72
N ALA A 34 -34.26 10.64 -0.77
CA ALA A 34 -33.71 11.11 0.49
C ALA A 34 -32.67 10.15 1.08
N THR A 35 -31.50 10.67 1.42
CA THR A 35 -30.43 9.95 2.12
C THR A 35 -30.02 10.72 3.36
N SER A 36 -30.02 10.03 4.51
CA SER A 36 -29.51 10.54 5.78
C SER A 36 -28.34 9.67 6.24
N ILE A 37 -27.20 10.30 6.51
CA ILE A 37 -26.00 9.62 7.02
C ILE A 37 -25.58 10.35 8.30
N VAL A 38 -25.57 9.62 9.41
CA VAL A 38 -25.34 10.18 10.75
C VAL A 38 -24.22 9.44 11.45
N ASP A 39 -23.33 10.14 12.16
CA ASP A 39 -22.25 9.56 12.99
C ASP A 39 -21.55 8.40 12.29
N THR A 40 -20.96 8.68 11.12
CA THR A 40 -20.38 7.65 10.26
C THR A 40 -18.98 8.07 9.81
N LEU A 41 -18.06 7.11 9.79
CA LEU A 41 -16.68 7.31 9.34
C LEU A 41 -16.45 6.70 7.95
N PHE A 42 -15.86 7.48 7.05
CA PHE A 42 -15.28 7.03 5.79
C PHE A 42 -13.79 7.36 5.82
N ALA A 43 -12.92 6.34 5.82
CA ALA A 43 -11.49 6.54 5.99
C ALA A 43 -10.64 5.67 5.06
N ASN A 44 -9.64 6.28 4.40
CA ASN A 44 -8.73 5.57 3.49
C ASN A 44 -9.48 4.77 2.43
N ILE A 45 -10.39 5.43 1.71
CA ILE A 45 -11.18 4.82 0.63
C ILE A 45 -10.67 5.35 -0.70
N THR A 46 -10.39 4.44 -1.64
CA THR A 46 -9.92 4.79 -2.99
C THR A 46 -10.92 4.32 -4.03
N ASN A 47 -11.26 5.18 -4.99
CA ASN A 47 -12.06 4.84 -6.16
C ASN A 47 -11.28 5.14 -7.44
N ASN A 48 -10.73 4.09 -8.04
CA ASN A 48 -9.99 4.18 -9.30
C ASN A 48 -10.97 4.34 -10.46
N ASN A 49 -10.68 5.27 -11.37
CA ASN A 49 -11.51 5.61 -12.54
C ASN A 49 -12.97 6.00 -12.22
N GLY A 50 -13.29 6.40 -11.00
CA GLY A 50 -14.64 6.80 -10.61
C GLY A 50 -14.72 8.16 -9.92
N TYR A 51 -15.97 8.61 -9.72
CA TYR A 51 -16.31 9.79 -8.94
C TYR A 51 -16.66 9.39 -7.51
N GLY A 52 -16.29 10.23 -6.52
CA GLY A 52 -16.70 10.06 -5.13
C GLY A 52 -16.26 8.72 -4.53
N SER A 53 -15.20 8.69 -3.72
CA SER A 53 -14.77 7.39 -3.16
C SER A 53 -15.65 6.89 -2.02
N ALA A 54 -16.21 7.79 -1.21
CA ALA A 54 -17.11 7.46 -0.13
C ALA A 54 -18.58 7.51 -0.58
N ILE A 55 -18.99 8.61 -1.21
CA ILE A 55 -20.36 8.83 -1.63
C ILE A 55 -20.35 9.29 -3.08
N ASN A 56 -21.10 8.60 -3.93
CA ASN A 56 -21.42 9.03 -5.29
C ASN A 56 -22.94 9.04 -5.41
N GLY A 57 -23.51 10.23 -5.58
CA GLY A 57 -24.93 10.40 -5.78
C GLY A 57 -25.25 10.93 -7.16
N GLN A 58 -26.18 10.29 -7.84
CA GLN A 58 -26.89 10.88 -8.96
C GLN A 58 -28.30 11.18 -8.47
N LEU A 59 -28.57 12.43 -8.10
CA LEU A 59 -29.85 12.82 -7.53
C LEU A 59 -30.81 13.24 -8.65
N GLY A 60 -32.04 12.71 -8.60
CA GLY A 60 -33.14 13.21 -9.43
C GLY A 60 -33.70 14.55 -8.95
N SER A 61 -34.85 14.93 -9.50
CA SER A 61 -35.52 16.23 -9.31
C SER A 61 -35.92 16.60 -7.88
N SER A 62 -35.72 15.75 -6.87
CA SER A 62 -36.05 16.07 -5.47
C SER A 62 -35.10 15.43 -4.47
N GLY A 63 -33.87 15.13 -4.90
CA GLY A 63 -32.90 14.44 -4.07
C GLY A 63 -32.41 15.28 -2.89
N LEU A 64 -32.50 14.71 -1.69
CA LEU A 64 -31.86 15.22 -0.48
C LEU A 64 -30.72 14.29 -0.04
N ILE A 65 -29.54 14.85 0.18
CA ILE A 65 -28.47 14.20 0.96
C ILE A 65 -28.25 15.03 2.22
N ALA A 66 -28.43 14.42 3.38
CA ALA A 66 -28.17 15.01 4.69
C ALA A 66 -27.07 14.22 5.40
N LEU A 67 -26.00 14.92 5.77
CA LEU A 67 -24.85 14.39 6.51
C LEU A 67 -24.79 15.09 7.86
N GLU A 68 -24.74 14.33 8.95
CA GLU A 68 -24.62 14.84 10.32
C GLU A 68 -23.53 14.06 11.07
N ASP A 69 -22.59 14.76 11.70
CA ASP A 69 -21.48 14.14 12.44
C ASP A 69 -20.64 13.15 11.60
N VAL A 70 -20.59 13.34 10.27
CA VAL A 70 -19.86 12.46 9.36
C VAL A 70 -18.40 12.87 9.25
N ARG A 71 -17.49 11.90 9.29
CA ARG A 71 -16.04 12.10 9.08
C ARG A 71 -15.61 11.42 7.79
N LEU A 72 -15.00 12.18 6.88
CA LEU A 72 -14.37 11.70 5.65
C LEU A 72 -12.88 12.04 5.70
N TRP A 73 -12.02 11.02 5.67
CA TRP A 73 -10.59 11.18 5.84
C TRP A 73 -9.80 10.35 4.84
N ARG A 74 -8.85 10.98 4.12
CA ARG A 74 -7.99 10.28 3.14
C ARG A 74 -8.79 9.49 2.10
N CYS A 75 -9.84 10.12 1.61
CA CYS A 75 -10.69 9.58 0.56
C CYS A 75 -10.20 10.08 -0.80
N VAL A 76 -9.99 9.17 -1.76
CA VAL A 76 -9.33 9.43 -3.04
C VAL A 76 -10.20 8.99 -4.22
N SER A 77 -10.46 9.87 -5.18
CA SER A 77 -11.14 9.52 -6.44
C SER A 77 -10.41 10.05 -7.67
N ASP A 78 -10.68 9.47 -8.84
CA ASP A 78 -10.00 9.87 -10.07
C ASP A 78 -10.77 10.95 -10.87
N LEU A 79 -12.10 10.90 -10.91
CA LEU A 79 -12.86 11.72 -11.87
C LEU A 79 -13.49 12.99 -11.27
N GLY A 80 -13.80 12.99 -9.99
CA GLY A 80 -14.36 14.16 -9.32
C GLY A 80 -14.81 13.83 -7.90
N GLY A 81 -14.68 14.79 -6.99
CA GLY A 81 -15.10 14.65 -5.59
C GLY A 81 -14.26 13.60 -4.88
N GLY A 82 -13.15 13.97 -4.25
CA GLY A 82 -12.25 12.97 -3.64
C GLY A 82 -12.97 12.04 -2.66
N SER A 83 -13.88 12.61 -1.86
CA SER A 83 -14.75 11.85 -0.96
C SER A 83 -16.20 11.79 -1.44
N ILE A 84 -16.77 12.92 -1.85
CA ILE A 84 -18.19 13.04 -2.21
C ILE A 84 -18.30 13.60 -3.62
N PHE A 85 -19.02 12.89 -4.47
CA PHE A 85 -19.49 13.41 -5.74
C PHE A 85 -21.01 13.38 -5.76
N VAL A 86 -21.63 14.47 -6.22
CA VAL A 86 -23.08 14.50 -6.47
C VAL A 86 -23.36 15.12 -7.83
N ASP A 87 -23.95 14.35 -8.73
CA ASP A 87 -24.59 14.84 -9.95
C ASP A 87 -26.04 15.20 -9.64
N LEU A 88 -26.37 16.47 -9.82
CA LEU A 88 -27.66 17.09 -9.54
C LEU A 88 -28.52 17.21 -10.81
N GLY A 89 -27.99 16.78 -11.96
CA GLY A 89 -28.67 16.84 -13.25
C GLY A 89 -28.92 18.27 -13.76
N ILE A 90 -29.68 18.36 -14.86
CA ILE A 90 -30.20 19.60 -15.44
C ILE A 90 -31.64 19.73 -14.96
N GLN A 91 -31.95 20.77 -14.18
CA GLN A 91 -33.27 20.93 -13.57
C GLN A 91 -34.39 21.13 -14.61
N SER A 92 -35.55 20.58 -14.29
CA SER A 92 -36.85 21.11 -14.70
C SER A 92 -37.42 22.00 -13.58
N ASP A 93 -38.23 23.00 -13.95
CA ASP A 93 -38.60 24.22 -13.21
C ASP A 93 -39.25 24.04 -11.80
N SER A 94 -39.39 22.82 -11.28
CA SER A 94 -40.03 22.51 -9.99
C SER A 94 -39.21 21.57 -9.09
N SER A 95 -37.94 21.34 -9.43
CA SER A 95 -37.06 20.41 -8.72
C SER A 95 -36.21 21.08 -7.65
N SER A 96 -36.09 20.44 -6.47
CA SER A 96 -35.25 20.94 -5.37
C SER A 96 -34.23 19.90 -4.96
N THR A 97 -32.98 20.11 -5.38
CA THR A 97 -31.85 19.27 -4.99
C THR A 97 -31.12 19.91 -3.82
N THR A 98 -30.99 19.17 -2.72
CA THR A 98 -30.46 19.70 -1.47
C THR A 98 -29.32 18.84 -0.93
N LEU A 99 -28.20 19.49 -0.59
CA LEU A 99 -27.12 18.90 0.20
C LEU A 99 -27.00 19.64 1.54
N LYS A 100 -27.15 18.91 2.64
CA LYS A 100 -26.97 19.43 4.00
C LYS A 100 -25.82 18.72 4.69
N MET A 101 -24.96 19.48 5.34
CA MET A 101 -23.83 18.98 6.12
C MET A 101 -23.79 19.70 7.46
N LEU A 102 -23.96 18.95 8.54
CA LEU A 102 -23.93 19.44 9.90
C LEU A 102 -22.80 18.76 10.67
N ASN A 103 -21.91 19.55 11.26
CA ASN A 103 -20.81 19.05 12.10
C ASN A 103 -19.95 17.97 11.42
N CYS A 104 -19.75 18.08 10.10
CA CYS A 104 -18.97 17.10 9.35
C CYS A 104 -17.49 17.50 9.29
N LYS A 105 -16.61 16.51 9.15
CA LYS A 105 -15.17 16.73 8.95
C LYS A 105 -14.73 16.07 7.66
N ILE A 106 -14.15 16.84 6.73
CA ILE A 106 -13.60 16.34 5.47
C ILE A 106 -12.14 16.74 5.39
N THR A 107 -11.24 15.76 5.48
CA THR A 107 -9.82 16.05 5.63
C THR A 107 -8.93 15.14 4.80
N GLU A 108 -7.87 15.72 4.23
CA GLU A 108 -6.87 14.99 3.44
C GLU A 108 -7.49 14.19 2.26
N CYS A 109 -8.66 14.60 1.77
CA CYS A 109 -9.29 13.98 0.61
C CYS A 109 -8.67 14.54 -0.68
N THR A 110 -8.44 13.67 -1.66
CA THR A 110 -7.82 14.07 -2.91
C THR A 110 -8.61 13.59 -4.11
N CYS A 111 -8.57 14.36 -5.18
CA CYS A 111 -9.15 13.95 -6.44
C CYS A 111 -8.18 14.23 -7.58
N LYS A 112 -8.00 13.30 -8.52
CA LYS A 112 -7.33 13.64 -9.80
C LYS A 112 -8.19 14.52 -10.70
N GLY A 113 -9.49 14.57 -10.40
CA GLY A 113 -10.56 15.37 -10.98
C GLY A 113 -10.82 16.68 -10.21
N GLN A 114 -11.99 17.28 -10.44
CA GLN A 114 -12.43 18.49 -9.73
C GLN A 114 -12.90 18.17 -8.30
N GLY A 115 -12.77 19.14 -7.38
CA GLY A 115 -13.28 19.04 -6.01
C GLY A 115 -12.54 18.01 -5.13
N GLY A 116 -11.45 18.44 -4.50
CA GLY A 116 -10.60 17.55 -3.68
C GLY A 116 -11.33 16.81 -2.56
N GLY A 117 -12.29 17.45 -1.91
CA GLY A 117 -13.17 16.81 -0.92
C GLY A 117 -14.54 16.48 -1.50
N ILE A 118 -15.25 17.52 -1.94
CA ILE A 118 -16.60 17.46 -2.49
C ILE A 118 -16.58 18.02 -3.90
N TYR A 119 -17.30 17.37 -4.82
CA TYR A 119 -17.66 17.95 -6.10
C TYR A 119 -19.16 17.81 -6.35
N LEU A 120 -19.81 18.93 -6.65
CA LEU A 120 -21.22 18.98 -7.04
C LEU A 120 -21.28 19.39 -8.50
N GLN A 121 -21.92 18.57 -9.32
CA GLN A 121 -22.12 18.82 -10.74
C GLN A 121 -23.60 19.13 -11.01
N GLY A 122 -23.88 20.17 -11.78
CA GLY A 122 -25.24 20.63 -12.07
C GLY A 122 -25.73 21.73 -11.13
N LEU A 123 -27.05 21.93 -11.09
CA LEU A 123 -27.66 23.02 -10.32
C LEU A 123 -28.05 22.54 -8.92
N CYS A 124 -27.40 23.11 -7.90
CA CYS A 124 -27.75 22.90 -6.50
C CYS A 124 -28.62 24.05 -6.02
N GLU A 125 -29.88 23.77 -5.68
CA GLU A 125 -30.74 24.82 -5.16
C GLU A 125 -30.36 25.19 -3.72
N VAL A 126 -30.08 24.18 -2.90
CA VAL A 126 -29.75 24.39 -1.48
C VAL A 126 -28.50 23.61 -1.10
N LEU A 127 -27.42 24.34 -0.84
CA LEU A 127 -26.23 23.84 -0.17
C LEU A 127 -26.14 24.47 1.23
N ASN A 128 -26.28 23.66 2.27
CA ASN A 128 -26.11 24.12 3.65
C ASN A 128 -24.98 23.36 4.32
N ILE A 129 -23.92 24.08 4.70
CA ILE A 129 -22.78 23.54 5.43
C ILE A 129 -22.65 24.33 6.73
N THR A 130 -22.90 23.68 7.86
CA THR A 130 -22.93 24.30 9.18
C THR A 130 -22.05 23.53 10.16
N ARG A 131 -21.20 24.26 10.92
CA ARG A 131 -20.29 23.68 11.92
C ARG A 131 -19.33 22.61 11.37
N SER A 132 -19.07 22.60 10.07
CA SER A 132 -18.24 21.60 9.42
C SER A 132 -16.80 22.10 9.20
N TYR A 133 -15.84 21.17 9.19
CA TYR A 133 -14.42 21.44 9.06
C TYR A 133 -13.84 20.79 7.81
N PHE A 134 -13.06 21.56 7.05
CA PHE A 134 -12.44 21.13 5.80
C PHE A 134 -10.95 21.48 5.84
N ASP A 135 -10.07 20.50 5.73
CA ASP A 135 -8.62 20.74 5.79
C ASP A 135 -7.85 19.81 4.85
N GLN A 136 -6.79 20.34 4.24
CA GLN A 136 -5.88 19.57 3.37
C GLN A 136 -6.55 18.78 2.22
N ASN A 137 -7.72 19.21 1.76
CA ASN A 137 -8.38 18.60 0.60
C ASN A 137 -7.79 19.17 -0.70
N ARG A 138 -7.47 18.32 -1.68
CA ARG A 138 -6.76 18.75 -2.92
C ARG A 138 -7.38 18.15 -4.18
N ALA A 139 -7.74 19.02 -5.13
CA ALA A 139 -7.95 18.60 -6.51
C ALA A 139 -6.60 18.68 -7.25
N LEU A 140 -6.27 17.66 -8.05
CA LEU A 140 -5.04 17.58 -8.84
C LEU A 140 -5.29 17.90 -10.32
N VAL A 141 -6.51 18.32 -10.69
CA VAL A 141 -6.82 18.84 -12.02
C VAL A 141 -6.20 20.21 -12.19
N ASP A 142 -5.18 20.25 -13.04
CA ASP A 142 -4.99 21.34 -14.01
C ASP A 142 -6.17 21.25 -15.01
N GLY A 143 -7.19 22.11 -14.90
CA GLY A 143 -8.37 22.09 -15.76
C GLY A 143 -8.04 22.28 -17.25
N PRO A 144 -8.97 21.96 -18.18
CA PRO A 144 -8.82 22.36 -19.58
C PRO A 144 -8.72 23.90 -19.77
N ASP A 145 -9.11 24.68 -18.74
CA ASP A 145 -8.90 26.14 -18.66
C ASP A 145 -7.72 26.56 -17.77
N SER A 146 -6.95 25.62 -17.21
CA SER A 146 -5.74 25.96 -16.46
C SER A 146 -4.53 25.95 -17.39
N ILE A 147 -3.94 27.12 -17.59
CA ILE A 147 -2.58 27.25 -18.11
C ILE A 147 -1.67 26.61 -17.04
N THR A 148 -1.01 25.52 -17.42
CA THR A 148 -0.16 24.61 -16.61
C THR A 148 0.94 25.34 -15.82
N PRO A 149 1.51 24.75 -14.75
CA PRO A 149 2.55 23.71 -14.90
C PRO A 149 2.57 22.66 -13.75
N SER A 150 1.96 21.48 -13.92
CA SER A 150 2.08 20.41 -12.91
C SER A 150 2.49 19.02 -13.42
N ASP A 151 3.36 18.94 -14.42
CA ASP A 151 4.14 17.71 -14.67
C ASP A 151 5.20 17.43 -13.57
N GLY A 152 5.40 18.35 -12.62
CA GLY A 152 6.50 18.31 -11.65
C GLY A 152 6.23 17.53 -10.36
N LEU A 153 5.00 17.53 -9.83
CA LEU A 153 4.74 17.02 -8.48
C LEU A 153 4.37 15.53 -8.45
N ILE A 154 3.59 15.07 -9.44
CA ILE A 154 3.22 13.65 -9.57
C ILE A 154 4.45 12.80 -9.96
N ARG A 155 5.40 13.39 -10.69
CA ARG A 155 6.69 12.73 -10.97
C ARG A 155 7.55 12.56 -9.72
N ALA A 156 7.49 13.50 -8.76
CA ALA A 156 8.29 13.41 -7.55
C ALA A 156 7.88 12.20 -6.69
N ASP A 157 6.58 12.01 -6.45
CA ASP A 157 6.09 10.90 -5.62
C ASP A 157 6.34 9.53 -6.25
N ILE A 158 6.15 9.41 -7.58
CA ILE A 158 6.49 8.18 -8.32
C ILE A 158 8.00 7.94 -8.31
N PHE A 159 8.81 9.01 -8.47
CA PHE A 159 10.26 8.91 -8.42
C PHE A 159 10.77 8.48 -7.05
N PHE A 160 10.24 9.05 -5.96
CA PHE A 160 10.63 8.67 -4.60
C PHE A 160 10.19 7.24 -4.25
N MET A 161 9.02 6.81 -4.74
CA MET A 161 8.58 5.43 -4.58
C MET A 161 9.48 4.43 -5.34
N ILE A 162 9.82 4.72 -6.60
CA ILE A 162 10.73 3.88 -7.40
C ILE A 162 12.14 3.87 -6.78
N LEU A 163 12.62 5.03 -6.32
CA LEU A 163 13.92 5.15 -5.65
C LEU A 163 13.95 4.36 -4.33
N GLY A 164 12.87 4.40 -3.56
CA GLY A 164 12.72 3.62 -2.32
C GLY A 164 12.77 2.10 -2.58
N ILE A 165 12.06 1.63 -3.62
CA ILE A 165 12.10 0.22 -4.04
C ILE A 165 13.52 -0.17 -4.49
N LEU A 166 14.19 0.70 -5.27
CA LEU A 166 15.55 0.42 -5.75
C LEU A 166 16.56 0.34 -4.59
N ILE A 167 16.49 1.25 -3.62
CA ILE A 167 17.34 1.23 -2.43
C ILE A 167 17.10 -0.04 -1.61
N PHE A 168 15.83 -0.43 -1.41
CA PHE A 168 15.50 -1.66 -0.70
C PHE A 168 16.06 -2.91 -1.40
N LEU A 169 15.96 -2.96 -2.73
CA LEU A 169 16.51 -4.06 -3.53
C LEU A 169 18.03 -4.14 -3.41
N ILE A 170 18.73 -3.00 -3.51
CA ILE A 170 20.19 -2.90 -3.35
C ILE A 170 20.62 -3.39 -1.97
N LEU A 171 19.93 -2.95 -0.90
CA LEU A 171 20.23 -3.38 0.47
C LEU A 171 20.03 -4.89 0.66
N THR A 172 18.96 -5.45 0.06
CA THR A 172 18.69 -6.89 0.11
C THR A 172 19.78 -7.70 -0.60
N ILE A 173 20.22 -7.24 -1.78
CA ILE A 173 21.33 -7.87 -2.51
C ILE A 173 22.63 -7.81 -1.70
N ALA A 174 22.97 -6.64 -1.13
CA ALA A 174 24.16 -6.49 -0.30
C ALA A 174 24.16 -7.44 0.93
N GLN A 175 23.01 -7.60 1.60
CA GLN A 175 22.86 -8.55 2.70
C GLN A 175 23.11 -10.00 2.25
N SER A 176 22.58 -10.38 1.07
CA SER A 176 22.79 -11.72 0.52
C SER A 176 24.26 -12.00 0.17
N GLU A 177 24.99 -11.03 -0.39
CA GLU A 177 26.42 -11.17 -0.69
C GLU A 177 27.25 -11.38 0.58
N THR A 178 26.88 -10.66 1.65
CA THR A 178 27.55 -10.78 2.95
C THR A 178 27.36 -12.19 3.53
N GLN A 179 26.15 -12.75 3.43
CA GLN A 179 25.88 -14.14 3.85
C GLN A 179 26.65 -15.16 3.00
N ILE A 180 26.70 -14.99 1.68
CA ILE A 180 27.46 -15.85 0.78
C ILE A 180 28.95 -15.83 1.14
N GLN A 181 29.52 -14.66 1.46
CA GLN A 181 30.92 -14.54 1.82
C GLN A 181 31.22 -15.19 3.18
N SER A 182 30.31 -15.07 4.16
CA SER A 182 30.41 -15.77 5.45
C SER A 182 30.45 -17.29 5.25
N CYS A 183 29.54 -17.84 4.43
CA CYS A 183 29.50 -19.27 4.12
C CYS A 183 30.79 -19.75 3.40
N LYS A 184 31.39 -18.91 2.55
CA LYS A 184 32.68 -19.23 1.89
C LYS A 184 33.83 -19.31 2.90
N GLU A 185 33.91 -18.38 3.86
CA GLU A 185 34.97 -18.40 4.87
C GLU A 185 34.80 -19.57 5.86
N GLU A 186 33.57 -19.88 6.28
CA GLU A 186 33.29 -21.08 7.09
C GLU A 186 33.69 -22.37 6.34
N GLY A 187 33.41 -22.43 5.03
CA GLY A 187 33.83 -23.53 4.16
C GLY A 187 35.35 -23.70 4.10
N LYS A 188 36.10 -22.60 3.96
CA LYS A 188 37.58 -22.63 3.96
C LYS A 188 38.14 -23.12 5.30
N ILE A 189 37.62 -22.60 6.42
CA ILE A 189 38.05 -23.01 7.77
C ILE A 189 37.83 -24.51 7.96
N ARG A 190 36.67 -25.04 7.50
CA ARG A 190 36.38 -26.47 7.60
C ARG A 190 37.33 -27.34 6.77
N ILE A 191 37.72 -26.88 5.58
CA ILE A 191 38.68 -27.59 4.72
C ILE A 191 40.07 -27.62 5.38
N GLU A 192 40.54 -26.51 5.95
CA GLU A 192 41.86 -26.46 6.60
C GLU A 192 41.92 -27.38 7.83
N ASN A 193 40.87 -27.40 8.65
CA ASN A 193 40.78 -28.32 9.79
C ASN A 193 40.85 -29.80 9.35
N ILE A 194 40.15 -30.17 8.26
CA ILE A 194 40.21 -31.52 7.69
C ILE A 194 41.63 -31.83 7.21
N ARG A 195 42.28 -30.87 6.55
CA ARG A 195 43.65 -31.03 6.07
C ARG A 195 44.63 -31.28 7.23
N GLU A 196 44.55 -30.49 8.30
CA GLU A 196 45.39 -30.66 9.49
C GLU A 196 45.16 -32.03 10.14
N GLU A 197 43.92 -32.50 10.23
CA GLU A 197 43.58 -33.82 10.76
C GLU A 197 44.21 -34.93 9.90
N VAL A 198 44.08 -34.84 8.57
CA VAL A 198 44.65 -35.81 7.63
C VAL A 198 46.18 -35.81 7.71
N GLU A 199 46.82 -34.65 7.75
CA GLU A 199 48.28 -34.53 7.90
C GLU A 199 48.76 -35.13 9.24
N GLY A 200 48.01 -34.94 10.32
CA GLY A 200 48.25 -35.56 11.63
C GLY A 200 48.22 -37.09 11.54
N ARG A 201 47.18 -37.66 10.92
CA ARG A 201 47.07 -39.12 10.71
C ARG A 201 48.21 -39.67 9.86
N ILE A 202 48.61 -38.97 8.79
CA ILE A 202 49.74 -39.36 7.94
C ILE A 202 51.06 -39.39 8.74
N LYS A 203 51.30 -38.42 9.63
CA LYS A 203 52.50 -38.40 10.48
C LYS A 203 52.56 -39.62 11.40
N VAL A 204 51.43 -40.01 12.01
CA VAL A 204 51.35 -41.21 12.87
C VAL A 204 51.66 -42.47 12.07
N ILE A 205 51.07 -42.63 10.89
CA ILE A 205 51.33 -43.78 10.00
C ILE A 205 52.81 -43.86 9.61
N ARG A 206 53.41 -42.73 9.20
CA ARG A 206 54.84 -42.68 8.84
C ARG A 206 55.74 -43.08 10.00
N LYS A 207 55.42 -42.66 11.22
CA LYS A 207 56.16 -43.04 12.42
C LYS A 207 56.05 -44.55 12.66
N GLY A 208 54.82 -45.09 12.65
CA GLY A 208 54.59 -46.53 12.80
C GLY A 208 55.31 -47.37 11.74
N PHE A 209 55.39 -46.91 10.50
CA PHE A 209 56.12 -47.60 9.43
C PHE A 209 57.64 -47.57 9.63
N LYS A 210 58.20 -46.46 10.13
CA LYS A 210 59.63 -46.38 10.49
C LYS A 210 59.96 -47.34 11.63
N ASP A 211 59.13 -47.34 12.68
CA ASP A 211 59.32 -48.23 13.84
C ASP A 211 59.21 -49.71 13.44
N TRP A 212 58.29 -50.04 12.52
CA TRP A 212 58.14 -51.38 11.97
C TRP A 212 59.37 -51.82 11.15
N LYS A 213 59.88 -50.97 10.25
CA LYS A 213 61.11 -51.24 9.49
C LYS A 213 62.32 -51.45 10.40
N TRP A 214 62.46 -50.64 11.45
CA TRP A 214 63.52 -50.81 12.43
C TRP A 214 63.48 -52.18 13.11
N LYS A 215 62.27 -52.63 13.51
CA LYS A 215 62.08 -53.96 14.10
C LYS A 215 62.40 -55.11 13.13
N GLN A 216 62.16 -54.94 11.84
CA GLN A 216 62.54 -55.94 10.84
C GLN A 216 64.07 -56.08 10.74
N HIS A 217 64.83 -54.98 10.74
CA HIS A 217 66.29 -55.04 10.73
C HIS A 217 66.87 -55.71 11.99
N ILE A 218 66.30 -55.47 13.18
CA ILE A 218 66.74 -56.16 14.39
C ILE A 218 66.55 -57.68 14.26
N ASN A 219 65.41 -58.13 13.73
CA ASN A 219 65.14 -59.56 13.58
C ASN A 219 66.03 -60.24 12.53
N GLU A 220 66.44 -59.52 11.47
CA GLU A 220 67.40 -60.00 10.47
C GLU A 220 68.82 -60.12 11.04
N ASP A 221 69.22 -59.22 11.95
CA ASP A 221 70.51 -59.30 12.64
C ASP A 221 70.53 -60.45 13.67
N GLU A 222 69.44 -60.69 14.40
CA GLU A 222 69.34 -61.80 15.36
C GLU A 222 69.34 -63.18 14.69
N THR A 223 68.75 -63.32 13.49
CA THR A 223 68.77 -64.59 12.74
C THR A 223 70.15 -64.92 12.14
N ASN A 224 71.02 -63.93 11.94
CA ASN A 224 72.40 -64.15 11.50
C ASN A 224 73.36 -64.55 12.64
N ILE A 225 73.02 -64.26 13.91
CA ILE A 225 73.86 -64.61 15.06
C ILE A 225 73.68 -66.09 15.48
N THR A 226 72.55 -66.73 15.16
CA THR A 226 72.27 -68.13 15.53
C THR A 226 72.80 -69.19 14.54
N ASN A 227 73.50 -68.79 13.49
CA ASN A 227 74.06 -69.69 12.46
C ASN A 227 75.59 -69.90 12.57
N TYR A 228 76.18 -69.65 13.74
CA TYR A 228 77.57 -69.98 14.07
C TYR A 228 77.66 -71.02 15.18
#